data_AF-A0A124FSF4-F1
#
_entry.id   AF-A0A124FSF4-F1
#
_cell.length_a   1.000
_cell.length_b   1.000
_cell.length_c   1.000
_cell.angle_alpha   90.00
_cell.angle_beta   90.00
_cell.angle_gamma   90.00
#
_symmetry.space_group_name_H-M   'P 1'
#
loop_
_entity.id
_entity.type
_entity.pdbx_description
1 polymer ?
#
loop_
_entity_poly.entity_id
_entity_poly.type
_entity_poly.pdbx_seq_one_letter_code
_entity_poly.pdbx_strand_id
1 'polypeptide(L)'
;MDPNFCRHYIGDGTPPSNRYCRVCPEVACDRLWRRVLSLAETNGGGPVPLPGTRAVLFPNPKNPDFVRLQVNCRWGLSKEDFLHYIATGHAKMGRRGQRSDPRASPSCTRQEPYVQAIVELLGGMEIPEIRAVQETQNG
;
A
#
# COMPACT_ATOMS: atom_id res chain seq x y z
N MET A 1 1.01 -14.30 -5.91
CA MET A 1 1.37 -12.87 -5.83
C MET A 1 2.33 -12.64 -6.98
N ASP A 2 2.53 -11.40 -7.45
CA ASP A 2 3.62 -11.14 -8.40
C ASP A 2 4.96 -11.49 -7.74
N PRO A 3 5.67 -12.52 -8.21
CA PRO A 3 6.94 -12.92 -7.59
C PRO A 3 8.03 -11.86 -7.79
N ASN A 4 7.91 -11.00 -8.81
CA ASN A 4 8.88 -9.94 -9.06
C ASN A 4 8.79 -8.86 -7.99
N PHE A 5 7.58 -8.46 -7.61
CA PHE A 5 7.36 -7.58 -6.46
C PHE A 5 7.96 -8.19 -5.18
N CYS A 6 7.75 -9.49 -4.94
CA CYS A 6 8.26 -10.18 -3.75
C CYS A 6 9.78 -10.28 -3.66
N ARG A 7 10.53 -10.06 -4.76
CA ARG A 7 11.99 -10.22 -4.80
C ARG A 7 12.73 -9.40 -3.73
N HIS A 8 12.21 -8.21 -3.42
CA HIS A 8 12.79 -7.27 -2.47
C HIS A 8 12.07 -7.29 -1.11
N TYR A 9 11.22 -8.28 -0.85
CA TYR A 9 10.41 -8.37 0.36
C TYR A 9 10.62 -9.70 1.06
N ILE A 10 10.43 -9.73 2.38
CA ILE A 10 10.45 -10.97 3.15
C ILE A 10 9.16 -11.73 2.87
N GLY A 11 9.30 -12.85 2.18
CA GLY A 11 8.22 -13.78 1.82
C GLY A 11 8.30 -14.22 0.37
N ASP A 12 7.69 -15.36 0.04
CA ASP A 12 7.72 -15.93 -1.32
C ASP A 12 6.39 -15.72 -2.09
N GLY A 13 5.37 -15.13 -1.44
CA GLY A 13 4.06 -14.87 -2.04
C GLY A 13 3.31 -16.12 -2.52
N THR A 14 3.80 -17.31 -2.16
CA THR A 14 3.43 -18.62 -2.66
C THR A 14 2.78 -19.46 -1.56
N PRO A 15 1.50 -19.82 -1.67
CA PRO A 15 0.90 -20.81 -0.78
C PRO A 15 1.48 -22.21 -1.02
N PRO A 16 1.64 -23.06 0.02
CA PRO A 16 1.25 -22.84 1.41
C PRO A 16 2.32 -22.15 2.27
N SER A 17 3.56 -22.00 1.78
CA SER A 17 4.71 -21.53 2.55
C SER A 17 4.57 -20.10 3.04
N ASN A 18 4.29 -19.14 2.16
CA ASN A 18 4.01 -17.77 2.57
C ASN A 18 3.12 -17.05 1.55
N ARG A 19 1.85 -16.83 1.90
CA ARG A 19 0.89 -16.15 1.02
C ARG A 19 1.28 -14.70 0.68
N TYR A 20 2.16 -14.06 1.45
CA TYR A 20 2.39 -12.62 1.43
C TYR A 20 3.89 -12.27 1.37
N CYS A 21 4.18 -11.06 0.92
CA CYS A 21 5.50 -10.44 0.84
C CYS A 21 5.45 -9.13 1.64
N ARG A 22 5.15 -9.25 2.94
CA ARG A 22 4.65 -8.14 3.78
C ARG A 22 5.70 -7.12 4.16
N VAL A 23 6.97 -7.51 4.20
CA VAL A 23 8.02 -6.71 4.82
C VAL A 23 9.04 -6.34 3.77
N CYS A 24 9.02 -5.07 3.36
CA CYS A 24 10.16 -4.48 2.67
C CYS A 24 11.24 -4.18 3.74
N PRO A 25 12.44 -4.79 3.68
CA PRO A 25 13.51 -4.54 4.65
C PRO A 25 14.20 -3.17 4.43
N GLU A 26 13.90 -2.51 3.32
CA GLU A 26 14.59 -1.30 2.87
C GLU A 26 14.10 -0.05 3.61
N VAL A 27 15.05 0.79 4.00
CA VAL A 27 14.78 2.03 4.77
C VAL A 27 13.85 2.98 4.00
N ALA A 28 13.92 2.98 2.66
CA ALA A 28 13.05 3.79 1.81
C ALA A 28 11.57 3.44 2.00
N CYS A 29 11.24 2.15 2.05
CA CYS A 29 9.87 1.67 2.27
C CYS A 29 9.32 2.13 3.63
N ASP A 30 10.13 2.08 4.69
CA ASP A 30 9.75 2.55 6.01
C ASP A 30 9.55 4.06 6.07
N ARG A 31 10.44 4.83 5.42
CA ARG A 31 10.33 6.30 5.36
C ARG A 31 9.06 6.73 4.65
N LEU A 32 8.75 6.14 3.50
CA LEU A 32 7.52 6.42 2.77
C LEU A 32 6.28 6.04 3.59
N TRP A 33 6.31 4.87 4.23
CA TRP A 33 5.18 4.42 5.03
C TRP A 33 4.95 5.29 6.27
N ARG A 34 6.01 5.78 6.92
CA ARG A 34 5.87 6.76 8.02
C ARG A 34 5.15 8.03 7.58
N ARG A 35 5.37 8.51 6.34
CA ARG A 35 4.60 9.66 5.82
C ARG A 35 3.11 9.34 5.71
N VAL A 36 2.74 8.13 5.30
CA VAL A 36 1.34 7.68 5.27
C VAL A 36 0.74 7.64 6.69
N LEU A 37 1.49 7.15 7.67
CA LEU A 37 1.06 7.15 9.07
C LEU A 37 0.88 8.57 9.62
N SER A 38 1.87 9.45 9.39
CA SER A 38 1.78 10.86 9.78
C SER A 38 0.60 11.55 9.10
N LEU A 39 0.34 11.26 7.81
CA LEU A 39 -0.83 11.77 7.10
C LEU A 39 -2.12 11.37 7.82
N ALA A 40 -2.26 10.09 8.19
CA ALA A 40 -3.43 9.59 8.90
C ALA A 40 -3.61 10.24 10.28
N GLU A 41 -2.54 10.74 10.89
CA GLU A 41 -2.55 11.40 12.20
C GLU A 41 -2.71 12.93 12.13
N THR A 42 -2.65 13.55 10.95
CA THR A 42 -2.69 15.02 10.77
C THR A 42 -3.90 15.69 11.42
N ASN A 43 -5.03 14.98 11.54
CA ASN A 43 -6.25 15.48 12.17
C ASN A 43 -6.43 14.99 13.62
N GLY A 44 -5.32 14.84 14.37
CA GLY A 44 -5.35 14.37 15.76
C GLY A 44 -5.93 12.97 15.93
N GLY A 45 -5.75 12.11 14.91
CA GLY A 45 -6.37 10.78 14.83
C GLY A 45 -7.83 10.75 14.36
N GLY A 46 -8.40 11.91 14.04
CA GLY A 46 -9.67 12.05 13.33
C GLY A 46 -9.59 11.64 11.85
N PRO A 47 -10.74 11.61 11.14
CA PRO A 47 -10.78 11.25 9.73
C PRO A 47 -10.05 12.28 8.86
N VAL A 48 -9.28 11.78 7.88
CA VAL A 48 -8.67 12.58 6.81
C VAL A 48 -9.37 12.24 5.49
N PRO A 49 -10.04 13.19 4.83
CA PRO A 49 -10.71 12.94 3.55
C PRO A 49 -9.72 12.56 2.45
N LEU A 50 -10.04 11.53 1.66
CA LEU A 50 -9.26 11.13 0.50
C LEU A 50 -9.83 11.77 -0.77
N PRO A 51 -9.10 12.68 -1.44
CA PRO A 51 -9.59 13.41 -2.60
C PRO A 51 -10.04 12.48 -3.73
N GLY A 52 -11.05 12.90 -4.50
CA GLY A 52 -11.60 12.10 -5.60
C GLY A 52 -12.36 10.83 -5.16
N THR A 53 -12.49 10.57 -3.86
CA THR A 53 -13.22 9.42 -3.31
C THR A 53 -14.21 9.85 -2.22
N ARG A 54 -15.08 8.94 -1.79
CA ARG A 54 -15.91 9.11 -0.58
C ARG A 54 -15.24 8.55 0.68
N ALA A 55 -13.98 8.11 0.56
CA ALA A 55 -13.28 7.45 1.64
C ALA A 55 -12.62 8.45 2.58
N VAL A 56 -12.50 8.07 3.83
CA VAL A 56 -11.66 8.74 4.82
C VAL A 56 -10.59 7.79 5.34
N LEU A 57 -9.45 8.35 5.69
CA LEU A 57 -8.28 7.70 6.25
C LEU A 57 -8.24 7.93 7.77
N PHE A 58 -7.88 6.89 8.52
CA PHE A 58 -7.68 6.92 9.96
C PHE A 58 -6.38 6.19 10.33
N PRO A 59 -5.73 6.56 11.45
CA PRO A 59 -4.59 5.80 11.94
C PRO A 59 -5.03 4.45 12.52
N ASN A 60 -4.09 3.52 12.63
CA ASN A 60 -4.30 2.25 13.31
C ASN A 60 -3.24 2.02 14.39
N PRO A 61 -3.40 2.59 15.60
CA PRO A 61 -2.37 2.54 16.65
C PRO A 61 -2.07 1.12 17.13
N LYS A 62 -2.96 0.15 16.88
CA LYS A 62 -2.76 -1.26 17.24
C LYS A 62 -1.85 -2.02 16.25
N ASN A 63 -1.75 -1.55 15.02
CA ASN A 63 -0.93 -2.19 14.00
C ASN A 63 -0.44 -1.15 12.99
N PRO A 64 0.82 -0.70 13.10
CA PRO A 64 1.38 0.33 12.25
C PRO A 64 1.59 -0.11 10.80
N ASP A 65 1.53 -1.40 10.47
CA ASP A 65 1.63 -1.86 9.07
C ASP A 65 0.33 -1.65 8.28
N PHE A 66 -0.70 -1.08 8.91
CA PHE A 66 -1.99 -0.80 8.31
C PHE A 66 -2.45 0.60 8.63
N VAL A 67 -3.13 1.23 7.67
CA VAL A 67 -4.01 2.37 7.92
C VAL A 67 -5.45 1.93 7.73
N ARG A 68 -6.40 2.63 8.36
CA ARG A 68 -7.81 2.31 8.26
C ARG A 68 -8.46 3.20 7.20
N LEU A 69 -9.17 2.59 6.28
CA LEU A 69 -10.02 3.25 5.31
C LEU A 69 -11.47 3.03 5.68
N GLN A 70 -12.31 4.04 5.40
CA GLN A 70 -13.75 3.93 5.62
C GLN A 70 -14.52 4.69 4.55
N VAL A 71 -15.50 4.02 3.94
CA VAL A 71 -16.56 4.65 3.13
C VAL A 71 -17.90 4.36 3.82
N ASN A 72 -18.38 3.12 3.67
CA ASN A 72 -19.56 2.61 4.40
C ASN A 72 -19.14 1.68 5.54
N CYS A 73 -18.19 0.79 5.23
CA CYS A 73 -17.56 -0.11 6.19
C CYS A 73 -16.12 0.34 6.43
N ARG A 74 -15.51 -0.13 7.52
CA ARG A 74 -14.09 0.13 7.82
C ARG A 74 -13.25 -1.08 7.45
N TRP A 75 -12.15 -0.87 6.73
CA TRP A 75 -11.18 -1.90 6.38
C TRP A 75 -9.75 -1.39 6.49
N GLY A 76 -8.77 -2.28 6.37
CA GLY A 76 -7.34 -1.93 6.40
C GLY A 76 -6.77 -1.80 5.00
N LEU A 77 -5.98 -0.76 4.75
CA LEU A 77 -4.99 -0.73 3.68
C LEU A 77 -3.65 -1.13 4.27
N SER A 78 -3.05 -2.19 3.76
CA SER A 78 -1.75 -2.67 4.21
C SER A 78 -0.62 -1.85 3.58
N LYS A 79 0.51 -1.76 4.28
CA LYS A 79 1.78 -1.28 3.72
C LYS A 79 2.15 -2.01 2.43
N GLU A 80 1.93 -3.33 2.39
CA GLU A 80 2.19 -4.18 1.22
C GLU A 80 1.39 -3.75 -0.01
N ASP A 81 0.06 -3.61 0.11
CA ASP A 81 -0.80 -3.18 -1.00
C ASP A 81 -0.45 -1.76 -1.48
N PHE A 82 -0.10 -0.87 -0.55
CA PHE A 82 0.35 0.48 -0.88
C PHE A 82 1.66 0.45 -1.67
N LEU A 83 2.68 -0.26 -1.18
CA LEU A 83 3.97 -0.34 -1.85
C LEU A 83 3.88 -1.09 -3.19
N HIS A 84 3.00 -2.08 -3.32
CA HIS A 84 2.73 -2.75 -4.59
C HIS A 84 2.24 -1.77 -5.65
N TYR A 85 1.31 -0.88 -5.29
CA TYR A 85 0.86 0.17 -6.21
C TYR A 85 2.00 1.11 -6.60
N ILE A 86 2.85 1.51 -5.64
CA ILE A 86 4.01 2.36 -5.91
C ILE A 86 4.98 1.70 -6.90
N ALA A 87 5.23 0.40 -6.74
CA ALA A 87 6.13 -0.38 -7.57
C ALA A 87 5.58 -0.62 -8.98
N THR A 88 4.30 -0.98 -9.10
CA THR A 88 3.71 -1.50 -10.35
C THR A 88 2.81 -0.51 -11.08
N GLY A 89 2.44 0.61 -10.43
CA GLY A 89 1.40 1.53 -10.88
C GLY A 89 -0.02 0.96 -10.80
N HIS A 90 -0.18 -0.26 -10.26
CA HIS A 90 -1.44 -1.00 -10.28
C HIS A 90 -1.73 -1.72 -8.96
N ALA A 91 -3.00 -1.80 -8.60
CA ALA A 91 -3.50 -2.54 -7.43
C ALA A 91 -4.95 -2.97 -7.66
N LYS A 92 -5.21 -3.58 -8.82
CA LYS A 92 -6.54 -3.98 -9.26
C LYS A 92 -7.08 -5.09 -8.38
N MET A 93 -8.41 -5.22 -8.34
CA MET A 93 -9.05 -6.34 -7.69
C MET A 93 -8.73 -7.64 -8.46
N GLY A 94 -7.90 -8.49 -7.87
CA GLY A 94 -7.60 -9.82 -8.41
C GLY A 94 -8.79 -10.78 -8.32
N ARG A 95 -8.89 -11.71 -9.27
CA ARG A 95 -9.83 -12.84 -9.20
C ARG A 95 -9.16 -14.10 -8.64
N ARG A 96 -9.98 -15.06 -8.19
CA ARG A 96 -9.48 -16.39 -7.79
C ARG A 96 -8.71 -17.02 -8.96
N GLY A 97 -7.43 -17.33 -8.75
CA GLY A 97 -6.53 -17.85 -9.78
C GLY A 97 -5.60 -16.81 -10.42
N GLN A 98 -5.85 -15.50 -10.27
CA GLN A 98 -5.00 -14.43 -10.79
C GLN A 98 -3.95 -13.94 -9.80
N ARG A 99 -3.47 -14.84 -8.93
CA ARG A 99 -2.49 -14.45 -7.92
C ARG A 99 -1.17 -14.03 -8.52
N SER A 100 -0.78 -14.57 -9.67
CA SER A 100 0.45 -14.22 -10.39
C SER A 100 0.27 -13.02 -11.31
N ASP A 101 -0.91 -12.40 -11.38
CA ASP A 101 -1.12 -11.20 -12.19
C ASP A 101 -0.44 -10.00 -11.50
N PRO A 102 0.57 -9.37 -12.12
CA PRO A 102 1.28 -8.22 -11.54
C PRO A 102 0.42 -6.96 -11.41
N ARG A 103 -0.77 -6.95 -12.02
CA ARG A 103 -1.71 -5.83 -11.89
C ARG A 103 -2.67 -6.03 -10.72
N ALA A 104 -2.78 -7.24 -10.18
CA ALA A 104 -3.69 -7.54 -9.08
C ALA A 104 -3.04 -7.19 -7.74
N SER A 105 -3.79 -6.56 -6.83
CA SER A 105 -3.30 -6.27 -5.49
C SER A 105 -2.99 -7.57 -4.72
N PRO A 106 -1.96 -7.54 -3.85
CA PRO A 106 -1.61 -8.64 -2.93
C PRO A 106 -2.80 -9.20 -2.15
N SER A 107 -3.67 -8.31 -1.65
CA SER A 107 -4.88 -8.67 -0.91
C SER A 107 -6.08 -9.06 -1.79
N CYS A 108 -5.98 -8.94 -3.12
CA CYS A 108 -7.07 -9.09 -4.08
C CYS A 108 -8.26 -8.16 -3.81
N THR A 109 -8.00 -6.97 -3.28
CA THR A 109 -8.99 -5.92 -3.02
C THR A 109 -8.77 -4.71 -3.94
N ARG A 110 -9.84 -3.96 -4.24
CA ARG A 110 -9.72 -2.74 -5.06
C ARG A 110 -9.14 -1.59 -4.23
N GLN A 111 -7.83 -1.37 -4.31
CA GLN A 111 -7.14 -0.35 -3.50
C GLN A 111 -6.70 0.88 -4.30
N GLU A 112 -6.55 0.77 -5.63
CA GLU A 112 -6.05 1.85 -6.52
C GLU A 112 -6.59 3.25 -6.23
N PRO A 113 -7.92 3.50 -6.19
CA PRO A 113 -8.41 4.87 -6.03
C PRO A 113 -8.02 5.47 -4.67
N TYR A 114 -7.88 4.64 -3.64
CA TYR A 114 -7.51 5.11 -2.30
C TYR A 114 -6.00 5.35 -2.20
N VAL A 115 -5.20 4.48 -2.82
CA VAL A 115 -3.75 4.68 -2.86
C VAL A 115 -3.40 5.92 -3.69
N GLN A 116 -4.06 6.13 -4.82
CA GLN A 116 -3.91 7.35 -5.65
C GLN A 116 -4.21 8.62 -4.84
N ALA A 117 -5.33 8.64 -4.12
CA ALA A 117 -5.70 9.77 -3.28
C ALA A 117 -4.70 10.01 -2.14
N ILE A 118 -4.16 8.95 -1.53
CA ILE A 118 -3.08 9.08 -0.52
C ILE A 118 -1.82 9.66 -1.15
N VAL A 119 -1.40 9.16 -2.32
CA VAL A 119 -0.23 9.68 -3.04
C VAL A 119 -0.41 11.16 -3.39
N GLU A 120 -1.59 11.57 -3.85
CA GLU A 120 -1.90 12.98 -4.12
C GLU A 120 -1.73 13.85 -2.86
N LEU A 121 -2.27 13.40 -1.72
CA LEU A 121 -2.11 14.09 -0.44
C LEU A 121 -0.64 14.14 0.05
N LEU A 122 0.19 13.16 -0.34
CA LEU A 122 1.62 13.16 -0.03
C LEU A 122 2.44 14.10 -0.93
N GLY A 123 1.85 14.64 -2.00
CA GLY A 123 2.52 15.53 -2.96
C GLY A 123 2.73 14.92 -4.36
N GLY A 124 2.11 13.78 -4.66
CA GLY A 124 2.17 13.12 -5.97
C GLY A 124 3.27 12.06 -6.10
N MET A 125 3.33 11.40 -7.27
CA MET A 125 4.26 10.29 -7.53
C MET A 125 5.74 10.72 -7.60
N GLU A 126 6.01 12.01 -7.82
CA GLU A 126 7.35 12.51 -8.06
C GLU A 126 8.11 12.89 -6.77
N ILE A 127 7.52 12.67 -5.59
CA ILE A 127 8.21 12.96 -4.33
C ILE A 127 9.41 12.04 -4.14
N PRO A 128 10.50 12.52 -3.49
CA PRO A 128 11.72 11.73 -3.32
C PRO A 128 11.51 10.37 -2.66
N GLU A 129 10.59 10.27 -1.69
CA GLU A 129 10.32 9.01 -0.98
C GLU A 129 9.66 7.96 -1.88
N ILE A 130 8.81 8.35 -2.82
CA ILE A 130 8.19 7.43 -3.77
C ILE A 130 9.23 6.97 -4.80
N ARG A 131 10.02 7.90 -5.33
CA ARG A 131 11.11 7.57 -6.28
C ARG A 131 12.13 6.61 -5.67
N ALA A 132 12.54 6.83 -4.42
CA ALA A 132 13.48 5.94 -3.73
C ALA A 132 12.93 4.52 -3.57
N VAL A 133 11.63 4.36 -3.33
CA VAL A 133 10.99 3.03 -3.30
C VAL A 133 10.96 2.42 -4.71
N GLN A 134 10.63 3.20 -5.74
CA GLN A 134 10.63 2.70 -7.12
C GLN A 134 12.01 2.25 -7.59
N GLU A 135 13.08 2.98 -7.25
CA GLU A 135 14.47 2.59 -7.51
C GLU A 135 14.81 1.26 -6.82
N THR A 136 14.44 1.13 -5.55
CA THR A 136 14.62 -0.11 -4.77
C THR A 136 13.92 -1.32 -5.42
N GLN A 137 12.77 -1.10 -6.04
CA GLN A 137 11.99 -2.16 -6.71
C GLN A 137 12.51 -2.53 -8.09
N ASN A 138 13.14 -1.57 -8.79
CA ASN A 138 13.67 -1.79 -10.13
C ASN A 138 15.08 -2.40 -10.14
N GLY A 139 15.82 -2.29 -9.02
CA GLY A 139 17.17 -2.83 -8.87
C GLY A 139 18.24 -1.93 -9.44
#